data_AF-A0AAV9Z899-F1
#
_entry.id   AF-A0AAV9Z899-F1
#
_cell.length_a   1.000
_cell.length_b   1.000
_cell.length_c   1.000
_cell.angle_alpha   90.00
_cell.angle_beta   90.00
_cell.angle_gamma   90.00
#
_symmetry.space_group_name_H-M   'P 1'
#
loop_
_entity.id
_entity.type
_entity.pdbx_description
1 polymer ?
#
loop_
_entity_poly.entity_id
_entity_poly.type
_entity_poly.pdbx_seq_one_letter_code
_entity_poly.pdbx_strand_id
1 'polypeptide(L)'
;FAALSVRDKCTVVQALIVNTKLSIIALRTMVARHENLSRRVNGKEKAAVVLRQDFVEHRCTDSCLVFVSEAHLAGLRPDVLLLDEVQQAEIFSRLQVKSNKRKSVLQTDSPRKRLRLSSTDTVNMSGSDTTFPVILTQDEKDQIVREFRASTSNTALKRYECSFCGKFELASECRLRLTTDLDISLLERAVVELRERSRQPQIQPFGSQSLVNGSYVLCHLCNSAVSKKSFHSIPLRSYAN
;
A
#
# COMPACT_ATOMS: atom_id res chain seq x y z
N PHE A 1 -3.01 -6.83 11.66
CA PHE A 1 -4.06 -7.87 11.53
C PHE A 1 -4.46 -8.32 12.94
N ALA A 2 -5.66 -8.85 13.13
CA ALA A 2 -6.06 -9.36 14.43
C ALA A 2 -5.40 -10.73 14.67
N ALA A 3 -4.73 -10.90 15.82
CA ALA A 3 -4.22 -12.19 16.27
C ALA A 3 -5.41 -13.00 16.79
N LEU A 4 -5.99 -13.84 15.92
CA LEU A 4 -7.18 -14.62 16.20
C LEU A 4 -6.88 -16.11 16.05
N SER A 5 -7.49 -16.94 16.89
CA SER A 5 -7.50 -18.38 16.67
C SER A 5 -8.21 -18.69 15.33
N VAL A 6 -7.91 -19.84 14.72
CA VAL A 6 -8.60 -20.28 13.48
C VAL A 6 -10.11 -20.27 13.65
N ARG A 7 -10.60 -20.68 14.83
CA ARG A 7 -12.02 -20.66 15.19
C ARG A 7 -12.58 -19.24 15.16
N ASP A 8 -11.89 -18.28 15.77
CA ASP A 8 -12.36 -16.89 15.82
C ASP A 8 -12.32 -16.22 14.44
N LYS A 9 -11.31 -16.54 13.61
CA LYS A 9 -11.27 -16.09 12.21
C LYS A 9 -12.51 -16.55 11.44
N CYS A 10 -12.90 -17.82 11.57
CA CYS A 10 -14.14 -18.34 10.97
C CYS A 10 -15.38 -17.61 11.48
N THR A 11 -15.49 -17.39 12.79
CA THR A 11 -16.60 -16.67 13.40
C THR A 11 -16.72 -15.24 12.86
N VAL A 12 -15.61 -14.50 12.75
CA VAL A 12 -15.59 -13.15 12.17
C VAL A 12 -16.06 -13.18 10.73
N VAL A 13 -15.51 -14.06 9.89
CA VAL A 13 -15.87 -14.15 8.47
C VAL A 13 -17.36 -14.46 8.32
N GLN A 14 -17.88 -15.45 9.06
CA GLN A 14 -19.30 -15.80 9.01
C GLN A 14 -20.18 -14.65 9.46
N ALA A 15 -19.85 -13.98 10.57
CA ALA A 15 -20.58 -12.82 11.07
C ALA A 15 -20.61 -11.69 10.04
N LEU A 16 -19.49 -11.40 9.37
CA LEU A 16 -19.43 -10.39 8.33
C LEU A 16 -20.27 -10.76 7.10
N ILE A 17 -20.22 -12.02 6.67
CA ILE A 17 -20.95 -12.46 5.47
C ILE A 17 -22.46 -12.51 5.71
N VAL A 18 -22.90 -12.94 6.89
CA VAL A 18 -24.32 -13.10 7.23
C VAL A 18 -24.95 -11.79 7.70
N ASN A 19 -24.27 -11.05 8.59
CA ASN A 19 -24.88 -9.91 9.30
C ASN A 19 -24.56 -8.55 8.67
N THR A 20 -23.59 -8.47 7.75
CA THR A 20 -23.22 -7.19 7.15
C THR A 20 -23.42 -7.15 5.63
N LYS A 21 -24.01 -6.04 5.17
CA LYS A 21 -24.11 -5.70 3.74
C LYS A 21 -22.75 -5.19 3.23
N LEU A 22 -21.73 -6.05 3.27
CA LEU A 22 -20.43 -5.77 2.66
C LEU A 22 -20.59 -5.45 1.18
N SER A 23 -19.92 -4.36 0.76
CA SER A 23 -19.81 -4.00 -0.64
C SER A 23 -18.99 -5.06 -1.40
N ILE A 24 -19.18 -5.15 -2.72
CA ILE A 24 -18.40 -6.07 -3.56
C ILE A 24 -16.89 -5.79 -3.49
N ILE A 25 -16.50 -4.52 -3.26
CA ILE A 25 -15.10 -4.12 -3.09
C ILE A 25 -14.56 -4.71 -1.79
N ALA A 26 -15.30 -4.59 -0.69
CA ALA A 26 -14.90 -5.15 0.60
C ALA A 26 -14.73 -6.68 0.53
N LEU A 27 -15.68 -7.38 -0.09
CA LEU A 27 -15.59 -8.84 -0.31
C LEU A 27 -14.33 -9.22 -1.10
N ARG A 28 -14.04 -8.50 -2.19
CA ARG A 28 -12.85 -8.76 -3.01
C ARG A 28 -11.54 -8.50 -2.27
N THR A 29 -11.52 -7.49 -1.41
CA THR A 29 -10.37 -7.19 -0.56
C THR A 29 -10.19 -8.26 0.51
N MET A 30 -11.29 -8.78 1.10
CA MET A 30 -11.24 -9.93 2.01
C MET A 30 -10.68 -11.19 1.32
N VAL A 31 -11.12 -11.50 0.10
CA VAL A 31 -10.68 -12.70 -0.64
C VAL A 31 -9.16 -12.76 -0.77
N ALA A 32 -8.50 -11.62 -0.98
CA ALA A 32 -7.04 -11.57 -1.13
C ALA A 32 -6.26 -12.00 0.12
N ARG A 33 -6.93 -12.11 1.27
CA ARG A 33 -6.35 -12.45 2.58
C ARG A 33 -6.73 -13.82 3.09
N HIS A 34 -7.56 -14.54 2.35
CA HIS A 34 -8.02 -15.87 2.70
C HIS A 34 -7.44 -16.88 1.71
N GLU A 35 -6.84 -17.93 2.26
CA GLU A 35 -6.25 -19.00 1.47
C GLU A 35 -7.36 -19.79 0.75
N ASN A 36 -7.05 -20.33 -0.43
CA ASN A 36 -7.98 -21.11 -1.27
C ASN A 36 -9.23 -20.35 -1.76
N LEU A 37 -9.31 -19.04 -1.55
CA LEU A 37 -10.32 -18.19 -2.17
C LEU A 37 -9.73 -17.45 -3.37
N SER A 38 -10.49 -17.40 -4.47
CA SER A 38 -10.10 -16.70 -5.68
C SER A 38 -11.12 -15.63 -6.04
N ARG A 39 -10.61 -14.44 -6.37
CA ARG A 39 -11.44 -13.34 -6.90
C ARG A 39 -11.98 -13.63 -8.31
N ARG A 40 -11.39 -14.59 -9.02
CA ARG A 40 -11.71 -14.88 -10.43
C ARG A 40 -12.02 -16.35 -10.69
N VAL A 41 -12.93 -16.58 -11.63
CA VAL A 41 -13.19 -17.90 -12.25
C VAL A 41 -13.12 -17.71 -13.75
N ASN A 42 -12.35 -18.55 -14.43
CA ASN A 42 -12.17 -18.52 -15.89
C ASN A 42 -11.77 -17.12 -16.40
N GLY A 43 -10.87 -16.45 -15.67
CA GLY A 43 -10.38 -15.10 -15.99
C GLY A 43 -11.35 -13.95 -15.71
N LYS A 44 -12.63 -14.21 -15.38
CA LYS A 44 -13.63 -13.21 -15.04
C LYS A 44 -13.76 -13.01 -13.53
N GLU A 45 -14.10 -11.82 -13.10
CA GLU A 45 -14.30 -11.54 -11.67
C GLU A 45 -15.60 -12.16 -11.17
N LYS A 46 -15.55 -12.79 -9.99
CA LYS A 46 -16.74 -13.34 -9.34
C LYS A 46 -17.71 -12.21 -8.94
N ALA A 47 -19.00 -12.50 -9.08
CA ALA A 47 -20.08 -11.65 -8.56
C ALA A 47 -20.14 -11.72 -7.03
N ALA A 48 -20.75 -10.72 -6.40
CA ALA A 48 -20.85 -10.66 -4.93
C ALA A 48 -21.54 -11.88 -4.32
N VAL A 49 -22.58 -12.41 -4.98
CA VAL A 49 -23.31 -13.61 -4.53
C VAL A 49 -22.38 -14.84 -4.48
N VAL A 50 -21.60 -15.06 -5.55
CA VAL A 50 -20.67 -16.18 -5.63
C VAL A 50 -19.57 -16.05 -4.57
N LEU A 51 -19.02 -14.85 -4.38
CA LEU A 51 -18.02 -14.61 -3.34
C LEU A 51 -18.56 -14.87 -1.93
N ARG A 52 -19.81 -14.48 -1.65
CA ARG A 52 -20.45 -14.77 -0.37
C ARG A 52 -20.60 -16.27 -0.17
N GLN A 53 -21.04 -17.00 -1.20
CA GLN A 53 -21.14 -18.46 -1.13
C GLN A 53 -19.77 -19.10 -0.86
N ASP A 54 -18.72 -18.67 -1.57
CA ASP A 54 -17.36 -19.16 -1.34
C ASP A 54 -16.92 -18.95 0.13
N PHE A 55 -17.25 -17.79 0.72
CA PHE A 55 -16.93 -17.51 2.12
C PHE A 55 -17.77 -18.31 3.13
N VAL A 56 -19.01 -18.67 2.79
CA VAL A 56 -19.83 -19.54 3.64
C VAL A 56 -19.21 -20.94 3.71
N GLU A 57 -18.67 -21.43 2.60
CA GLU A 57 -18.01 -22.74 2.50
C GLU A 57 -16.55 -22.71 2.98
N HIS A 58 -15.95 -21.53 3.09
CA HIS A 58 -14.56 -21.36 3.48
C HIS A 58 -14.32 -21.73 4.94
N ARG A 59 -13.29 -22.55 5.17
CA ARG A 59 -12.70 -22.78 6.50
C ARG A 59 -11.37 -22.05 6.56
N CYS A 60 -11.26 -21.10 7.50
CA CYS A 60 -10.01 -20.39 7.71
C CYS A 60 -8.89 -21.36 8.08
N THR A 61 -7.69 -21.03 7.63
CA THR A 61 -6.42 -21.67 8.02
C THR A 61 -5.60 -20.70 8.87
N ASP A 62 -4.47 -21.17 9.41
CA ASP A 62 -3.55 -20.31 10.16
C ASP A 62 -3.01 -19.16 9.31
N SER A 63 -2.89 -19.36 8.00
CA SER A 63 -2.40 -18.36 7.04
C SER A 63 -3.45 -17.29 6.69
N CYS A 64 -4.74 -17.52 6.99
CA CYS A 64 -5.80 -16.56 6.70
C CYS A 64 -5.67 -15.32 7.62
N LEU A 65 -5.91 -14.13 7.06
CA LEU A 65 -5.72 -12.87 7.77
C LEU A 65 -7.02 -12.05 7.85
N VAL A 66 -7.35 -11.62 9.06
CA VAL A 66 -8.53 -10.80 9.36
C VAL A 66 -8.07 -9.43 9.88
N PHE A 67 -8.66 -8.35 9.39
CA PHE A 67 -8.34 -7.02 9.92
C PHE A 67 -8.95 -6.81 11.32
N VAL A 68 -8.30 -5.98 12.13
CA VAL A 68 -8.82 -5.61 13.46
C VAL A 68 -10.18 -4.91 13.32
N SER A 69 -10.34 -4.04 12.31
CA SER A 69 -11.62 -3.41 11.99
C SER A 69 -12.72 -4.42 11.62
N GLU A 70 -12.37 -5.51 10.95
CA GLU A 70 -13.29 -6.58 10.56
C GLU A 70 -13.74 -7.40 11.78
N ALA A 71 -12.81 -7.71 12.70
CA ALA A 71 -13.15 -8.33 13.97
C ALA A 71 -14.08 -7.43 14.80
N HIS A 72 -13.79 -6.12 14.87
CA HIS A 72 -14.64 -5.16 15.58
C HIS A 72 -16.04 -5.07 14.99
N LEU A 73 -16.16 -5.05 13.66
CA LEU A 73 -17.45 -5.06 12.96
C LEU A 73 -18.25 -6.34 13.21
N ALA A 74 -17.55 -7.46 13.43
CA ALA A 74 -18.16 -8.73 13.83
C ALA A 74 -18.48 -8.81 15.34
N GLY A 75 -18.21 -7.76 16.11
CA GLY A 75 -18.44 -7.73 17.57
C GLY A 75 -17.35 -8.42 18.39
N LEU A 76 -16.26 -8.86 17.78
CA LEU A 76 -15.09 -9.41 18.46
C LEU A 76 -14.09 -8.28 18.76
N ARG A 77 -13.65 -8.19 20.02
CA ARG A 77 -12.55 -7.33 20.45
C ARG A 77 -11.29 -8.18 20.58
N PRO A 78 -10.48 -8.36 19.51
CA PRO A 78 -9.25 -9.10 19.62
C PRO A 78 -8.28 -8.37 20.54
N ASP A 79 -7.55 -9.11 21.37
CA ASP A 79 -6.39 -8.58 22.04
C ASP A 79 -5.40 -8.10 20.97
N VAL A 80 -5.09 -6.81 21.00
CA VAL A 80 -4.13 -6.21 20.06
C VAL A 80 -2.74 -6.63 20.53
N LEU A 81 -2.32 -7.83 20.16
CA LEU A 81 -0.91 -8.17 20.18
C LEU A 81 -0.22 -7.24 19.17
N LEU A 82 0.64 -6.36 19.65
CA LEU A 82 1.53 -5.54 18.83
C LEU A 82 2.40 -6.51 18.01
N LEU A 83 1.96 -6.84 16.79
CA LEU A 83 2.79 -7.62 15.87
C LEU A 83 4.01 -6.78 15.55
N ASP A 84 5.17 -7.33 15.90
CA ASP A 84 6.49 -6.82 15.57
C ASP A 84 6.57 -6.46 14.08
N GLU A 85 7.22 -5.34 13.76
CA GLU A 85 7.22 -4.70 12.44
C GLU A 85 7.71 -5.65 11.33
N VAL A 86 8.54 -6.63 11.71
CA VAL A 86 9.08 -7.70 10.85
C VAL A 86 7.98 -8.62 10.32
N GLN A 87 7.01 -9.02 11.15
CA GLN A 87 5.91 -9.89 10.73
C GLN A 87 4.94 -9.16 9.80
N GLN A 88 4.77 -7.84 9.98
CA GLN A 88 3.98 -7.03 9.07
C GLN A 88 4.62 -6.96 7.68
N ALA A 89 5.96 -6.77 7.60
CA ALA A 89 6.70 -6.74 6.34
C ALA A 89 6.64 -8.07 5.57
N GLU A 90 6.65 -9.21 6.26
CA GLU A 90 6.55 -10.53 5.62
C GLU A 90 5.15 -10.77 5.03
N ILE A 91 4.10 -10.35 5.74
CA ILE A 91 2.72 -10.41 5.25
C ILE A 91 2.55 -9.50 4.01
N PHE A 92 3.08 -8.28 4.03
CA PHE A 92 3.02 -7.38 2.88
C PHE A 92 3.78 -7.92 1.66
N SER A 93 4.93 -8.54 1.88
CA SER A 93 5.72 -9.17 0.80
C SER A 93 4.96 -10.32 0.14
N ARG A 94 4.25 -11.15 0.92
CA ARG A 94 3.41 -12.25 0.37
C ARG A 94 2.20 -11.75 -0.43
N LEU A 95 1.65 -10.58 -0.09
CA LEU A 95 0.51 -9.99 -0.80
C LEU A 95 0.89 -9.36 -2.15
N GLN A 96 2.15 -8.95 -2.34
CA GLN A 96 2.61 -8.31 -3.59
C GLN A 96 3.07 -9.29 -4.69
N VAL A 97 3.39 -10.55 -4.37
CA VAL A 97 3.96 -11.50 -5.33
C VAL A 97 2.99 -11.96 -6.42
N LYS A 98 1.67 -11.67 -6.32
CA LYS A 98 0.67 -12.11 -7.32
C LYS A 98 0.12 -11.02 -8.26
N SER A 99 0.72 -9.83 -8.33
CA SER A 99 0.36 -8.87 -9.39
C SER A 99 1.20 -9.13 -10.65
N ASN A 100 0.64 -9.88 -11.59
CA ASN A 100 1.20 -10.12 -12.92
C ASN A 100 1.67 -8.81 -13.59
N LYS A 101 2.97 -8.68 -13.82
CA LYS A 101 3.57 -7.68 -14.72
C LYS A 101 3.06 -7.92 -16.14
N ARG A 102 2.20 -7.03 -16.63
CA ARG A 102 1.97 -6.86 -18.08
C ARG A 102 3.30 -6.40 -18.71
N LYS A 103 3.85 -7.22 -19.60
CA LYS A 103 4.92 -6.83 -20.54
C LYS A 103 4.35 -5.77 -21.49
N SER A 104 4.85 -4.54 -21.43
CA SER A 104 4.80 -3.65 -22.59
C SER A 104 6.04 -3.92 -23.43
N VAL A 105 5.81 -4.43 -24.63
CA VAL A 105 6.79 -4.51 -25.70
C VAL A 105 7.05 -3.09 -26.19
N LEU A 106 8.30 -2.65 -26.11
CA LEU A 106 8.83 -1.61 -27.00
C LEU A 106 10.31 -1.94 -27.22
N GLN A 107 10.60 -2.30 -28.46
CA GLN A 107 11.92 -2.48 -29.03
C GLN A 107 12.62 -1.12 -29.08
N THR A 108 13.85 -1.07 -28.60
CA THR A 108 14.90 -0.22 -29.16
C THR A 108 16.24 -0.92 -28.97
N ASP A 109 16.92 -1.14 -30.08
CA ASP A 109 18.23 -1.76 -30.21
C ASP A 109 19.34 -1.00 -29.48
N SER A 110 20.14 -1.71 -28.67
CA SER A 110 21.62 -1.60 -28.74
C SER A 110 22.34 -2.60 -27.82
N PRO A 111 23.58 -3.01 -28.15
CA PRO A 111 24.18 -4.24 -27.65
C PRO A 111 25.17 -3.98 -26.50
N ARG A 112 25.01 -4.65 -25.35
CA ARG A 112 26.11 -4.76 -24.35
C ARG A 112 26.18 -6.13 -23.68
N LYS A 113 27.23 -6.85 -24.08
CA LYS A 113 28.05 -7.86 -23.38
C LYS A 113 27.36 -8.79 -22.37
N ARG A 114 27.13 -10.04 -22.82
CA ARG A 114 27.00 -11.24 -21.99
C ARG A 114 28.28 -11.47 -21.18
N LEU A 115 28.17 -11.47 -19.85
CA LEU A 115 29.09 -12.21 -18.99
C LEU A 115 28.42 -13.54 -18.64
N ARG A 116 28.95 -14.61 -19.21
CA ARG A 116 28.72 -15.98 -18.76
C ARG A 116 29.46 -16.17 -17.44
N LEU A 117 28.78 -16.70 -16.44
CA LEU A 117 29.43 -17.51 -15.42
C LEU A 117 28.70 -18.85 -15.38
N SER A 118 29.48 -19.89 -15.65
CA SER A 118 29.10 -21.29 -15.60
C SER A 118 29.41 -21.84 -14.21
N SER A 119 28.66 -22.89 -13.86
CA SER A 119 29.08 -24.06 -13.07
C SER A 119 28.87 -24.04 -11.55
N THR A 120 27.89 -24.88 -11.19
CA THR A 120 27.89 -25.92 -10.13
C THR A 120 28.32 -25.55 -8.71
N ASP A 121 27.40 -25.76 -7.76
CA ASP A 121 27.56 -26.88 -6.84
C ASP A 121 26.21 -27.43 -6.35
N THR A 122 26.08 -28.74 -6.50
CA THR A 122 25.08 -29.62 -5.91
C THR A 122 25.33 -29.76 -4.41
N VAL A 123 24.33 -29.48 -3.58
CA VAL A 123 24.30 -29.99 -2.19
C VAL A 123 23.03 -30.80 -2.00
N ASN A 124 23.23 -32.11 -2.07
CA ASN A 124 22.36 -33.13 -1.53
C ASN A 124 22.40 -32.99 0.00
N MET A 125 21.27 -32.84 0.70
CA MET A 125 21.19 -33.14 2.14
C MET A 125 19.77 -33.58 2.49
N SER A 126 19.61 -34.91 2.54
CA SER A 126 18.63 -35.57 3.38
C SER A 126 19.11 -35.45 4.82
N GLY A 127 18.27 -34.95 5.72
CA GLY A 127 18.58 -34.88 7.14
C GLY A 127 17.47 -34.19 7.90
N SER A 128 16.66 -34.97 8.62
CA SER A 128 15.78 -34.47 9.67
C SER A 128 16.63 -33.78 10.74
N ASP A 129 16.48 -32.47 10.91
CA ASP A 129 16.96 -31.81 12.11
C ASP A 129 16.06 -30.61 12.42
N THR A 130 15.51 -30.64 13.63
CA THR A 130 14.76 -29.54 14.25
C THR A 130 15.64 -28.30 14.31
N THR A 131 15.57 -27.47 13.28
CA THR A 131 16.42 -26.29 13.14
C THR A 131 15.84 -25.17 14.00
N PHE A 132 16.44 -24.96 15.17
CA PHE A 132 16.29 -23.70 15.89
C PHE A 132 16.58 -22.53 14.93
N PRO A 133 15.82 -21.42 14.97
CA PRO A 133 16.08 -20.30 14.08
C PRO A 133 17.50 -19.80 14.32
N VAL A 134 18.31 -19.82 13.26
CA VAL A 134 19.65 -19.23 13.27
C VAL A 134 19.47 -17.75 13.56
N ILE A 135 19.76 -17.35 14.80
CA ILE A 135 19.73 -15.94 15.21
C ILE A 135 20.93 -15.29 14.55
N LEU A 136 20.67 -14.53 13.49
CA LEU A 136 21.71 -13.74 12.82
C LEU A 136 22.42 -12.86 13.85
N THR A 137 23.73 -12.84 13.76
CA THR A 137 24.56 -11.91 14.53
C THR A 137 24.23 -10.47 14.14
N GLN A 138 24.53 -9.52 15.04
CA GLN A 138 24.25 -8.11 14.77
C GLN A 138 25.00 -7.61 13.52
N ASP A 139 26.22 -8.12 13.30
CA ASP A 139 27.03 -7.77 12.14
C ASP A 139 26.41 -8.26 10.82
N GLU A 140 25.84 -9.47 10.81
CA GLU A 140 25.11 -10.00 9.64
C GLU A 140 23.85 -9.20 9.34
N LYS A 141 23.11 -8.77 10.38
CA LYS A 141 21.95 -7.89 10.23
C LYS A 141 22.36 -6.55 9.63
N ASP A 142 23.42 -5.94 10.15
CA ASP A 142 23.92 -4.64 9.69
C ASP A 142 24.51 -4.72 8.28
N GLN A 143 25.05 -5.88 7.90
CA GLN A 143 25.49 -6.14 6.54
C GLN A 143 24.30 -6.27 5.57
N ILE A 144 23.27 -7.03 5.91
CA ILE A 144 22.05 -7.15 5.09
C ILE A 144 21.38 -5.78 4.92
N VAL A 145 21.31 -4.95 5.98
CA VAL A 145 20.74 -3.60 5.89
C VAL A 145 21.60 -2.70 5.00
N ARG A 146 22.93 -2.78 5.08
CA ARG A 146 23.84 -2.03 4.20
C ARG A 146 23.71 -2.46 2.74
N GLU A 147 23.67 -3.75 2.47
CA GLU A 147 23.49 -4.31 1.13
C GLU A 147 22.11 -3.97 0.57
N PHE A 148 21.07 -4.01 1.40
CA PHE A 148 19.74 -3.55 1.02
C PHE A 148 19.75 -2.06 0.68
N ARG A 149 20.30 -1.21 1.53
CA ARG A 149 20.42 0.24 1.26
C ARG A 149 21.30 0.55 0.05
N ALA A 150 22.32 -0.24 -0.23
CA ALA A 150 23.16 -0.10 -1.41
C ALA A 150 22.46 -0.58 -2.69
N SER A 151 21.61 -1.61 -2.58
CA SER A 151 20.86 -2.19 -3.72
C SER A 151 19.54 -1.47 -4.02
N THR A 152 18.87 -0.89 -3.03
CA THR A 152 17.80 0.10 -3.24
C THR A 152 18.41 1.47 -3.43
N SER A 153 18.41 1.98 -4.65
CA SER A 153 18.87 3.34 -4.93
C SER A 153 18.18 4.34 -3.99
N ASN A 154 18.90 5.35 -3.50
CA ASN A 154 18.33 6.44 -2.68
C ASN A 154 17.08 7.08 -3.31
N THR A 155 16.91 6.94 -4.62
CA THR A 155 15.73 7.33 -5.40
C THR A 155 14.47 6.51 -5.07
N ALA A 156 14.60 5.22 -4.74
CA ALA A 156 13.48 4.34 -4.42
C ALA A 156 12.82 4.66 -3.06
N LEU A 157 13.60 5.20 -2.13
CA LEU A 157 13.12 5.61 -0.80
C LEU A 157 12.84 7.12 -0.70
N LYS A 158 13.16 7.89 -1.76
CA LYS A 158 12.93 9.32 -1.79
C LYS A 158 11.45 9.61 -1.58
N ARG A 159 11.13 10.48 -0.63
CA ARG A 159 9.77 10.97 -0.39
C ARG A 159 9.67 12.42 -0.81
N TYR A 160 8.51 12.80 -1.34
CA TYR A 160 8.19 14.19 -1.60
C TYR A 160 6.98 14.61 -0.76
N GLU A 161 7.00 15.85 -0.33
CA GLU A 161 5.84 16.50 0.28
C GLU A 161 4.84 16.90 -0.82
N CYS A 162 3.56 16.61 -0.60
CA CYS A 162 2.50 17.06 -1.49
C CYS A 162 2.26 18.57 -1.37
N SER A 163 2.34 19.28 -2.50
CA SER A 163 2.16 20.74 -2.62
C SER A 163 0.81 21.27 -2.12
N PHE A 164 -0.21 20.41 -1.95
CA PHE A 164 -1.56 20.82 -1.52
C PHE A 164 -1.91 20.41 -0.08
N CYS A 165 -1.50 19.21 0.35
CA CYS A 165 -1.89 18.67 1.65
C CYS A 165 -0.72 18.44 2.61
N GLY A 166 0.52 18.69 2.20
CA GLY A 166 1.73 18.47 3.01
C GLY A 166 1.98 17.00 3.37
N LYS A 167 1.26 16.05 2.76
CA LYS A 167 1.49 14.62 3.01
C LYS A 167 2.78 14.18 2.32
N PHE A 168 3.67 13.52 3.06
CA PHE A 168 4.85 12.87 2.50
C PHE A 168 4.48 11.52 1.90
N GLU A 169 4.80 11.35 0.62
CA GLU A 169 4.53 10.11 -0.11
C GLU A 169 5.77 9.72 -0.93
N LEU A 170 5.89 8.44 -1.28
CA LEU A 170 7.06 7.96 -2.02
C LEU A 170 7.14 8.65 -3.39
N ALA A 171 8.34 8.97 -3.86
CA ALA A 171 8.55 9.64 -5.13
C ALA A 171 7.94 8.87 -6.32
N SER A 172 7.89 7.54 -6.23
CA SER A 172 7.23 6.65 -7.20
C SER A 172 5.70 6.77 -7.21
N GLU A 173 5.10 7.22 -6.11
CA GLU A 173 3.65 7.33 -5.91
C GLU A 173 3.15 8.77 -6.17
N CYS A 174 4.01 9.76 -6.04
CA CYS A 174 3.72 11.15 -6.36
C CYS A 174 3.56 11.39 -7.88
N ARG A 175 2.72 12.36 -8.23
CA ARG A 175 2.55 12.84 -9.59
C ARG A 175 2.98 14.30 -9.68
N LEU A 176 3.80 14.61 -10.67
CA LEU A 176 4.19 15.98 -10.99
C LEU A 176 3.18 16.58 -11.97
N ARG A 177 2.75 17.81 -11.70
CA ARG A 177 1.93 18.61 -12.61
C ARG A 177 2.59 19.96 -12.81
N LEU A 178 2.83 20.33 -14.06
CA LEU A 178 3.42 21.63 -14.38
C LEU A 178 2.50 22.74 -13.88
N THR A 179 3.09 23.85 -13.43
CA THR A 179 2.34 25.03 -13.00
C THR A 179 1.52 25.64 -14.14
N THR A 180 1.92 25.43 -15.39
CA THR A 180 1.17 25.82 -16.59
C THR A 180 -0.12 25.02 -16.80
N ASP A 181 -0.18 23.79 -16.29
CA ASP A 181 -1.28 22.87 -16.53
C ASP A 181 -2.35 22.93 -15.43
N LEU A 182 -2.02 23.57 -14.30
CA LEU A 182 -2.88 23.65 -13.13
C LEU A 182 -2.85 25.07 -12.57
N ASP A 183 -3.85 25.85 -12.94
CA ASP A 183 -4.05 27.20 -12.39
C ASP A 183 -4.62 27.12 -10.96
N ILE A 184 -3.88 27.63 -9.99
CA ILE A 184 -4.28 27.73 -8.58
C ILE A 184 -4.65 29.16 -8.15
N SER A 185 -4.70 30.12 -9.08
CA SER A 185 -4.96 31.54 -8.76
C SER A 185 -6.30 31.75 -8.05
N LEU A 186 -7.29 30.90 -8.31
CA LEU A 186 -8.58 30.94 -7.62
C LEU A 186 -8.47 30.48 -6.16
N LEU A 187 -7.65 29.45 -5.90
CA LEU A 187 -7.34 28.99 -4.54
C LEU A 187 -6.59 30.05 -3.74
N GLU A 188 -5.58 30.69 -4.36
CA GLU A 188 -4.83 31.76 -3.72
C GLU A 188 -5.72 32.94 -3.33
N ARG A 189 -6.63 33.36 -4.23
CA ARG A 189 -7.61 34.41 -3.92
C ARG A 189 -8.55 34.02 -2.80
N ALA A 190 -9.08 32.80 -2.80
CA ALA A 190 -9.97 32.32 -1.75
C ALA A 190 -9.28 32.28 -0.37
N VAL A 191 -8.00 31.98 -0.34
CA VAL A 191 -7.18 31.96 0.89
C VAL A 191 -6.96 33.38 1.40
N VAL A 192 -6.61 34.33 0.51
CA VAL A 192 -6.47 35.74 0.89
C VAL A 192 -7.79 36.26 1.48
N GLU A 193 -8.91 36.00 0.82
CA GLU A 193 -10.24 36.39 1.31
C GLU A 193 -10.58 35.73 2.65
N LEU A 194 -10.27 34.44 2.82
CA LEU A 194 -10.48 33.72 4.08
C LEU A 194 -9.63 34.33 5.20
N ARG A 195 -8.38 34.71 4.90
CA ARG A 195 -7.48 35.36 5.85
C ARG A 195 -8.05 36.67 6.38
N GLU A 196 -8.58 37.48 5.47
CA GLU A 196 -9.19 38.77 5.78
C GLU A 196 -10.48 38.60 6.59
N ARG A 197 -11.37 37.70 6.15
CA ARG A 197 -12.67 37.45 6.81
C ARG A 197 -12.52 36.81 8.20
N SER A 198 -11.60 35.86 8.35
CA SER A 198 -11.41 35.13 9.61
C SER A 198 -10.43 35.80 10.57
N ARG A 199 -9.71 36.84 10.10
CA ARG A 199 -8.61 37.51 10.83
C ARG A 199 -7.53 36.53 11.31
N GLN A 200 -7.24 35.50 10.51
CA GLN A 200 -6.21 34.50 10.81
C GLN A 200 -5.01 34.68 9.88
N PRO A 201 -4.08 35.61 10.17
CA PRO A 201 -2.95 35.93 9.29
C PRO A 201 -1.96 34.78 9.08
N GLN A 202 -1.97 33.79 9.99
CA GLN A 202 -1.22 32.53 9.89
C GLN A 202 -1.66 31.66 8.72
N ILE A 203 -2.80 31.97 8.08
CA ILE A 203 -3.17 31.31 6.84
C ILE A 203 -2.29 31.88 5.71
N GLN A 204 -1.25 31.16 5.33
CA GLN A 204 -0.32 31.57 4.25
C GLN A 204 -0.81 31.12 2.88
N PRO A 205 -0.52 31.82 1.77
CA PRO A 205 -0.72 31.29 0.43
C PRO A 205 0.25 30.14 0.13
N PHE A 206 0.02 29.45 -1.00
CA PHE A 206 0.92 28.38 -1.46
C PHE A 206 2.36 28.90 -1.61
N GLY A 207 3.31 28.21 -0.97
CA GLY A 207 4.74 28.53 -1.05
C GLY A 207 5.42 27.89 -2.26
N SER A 208 5.97 28.71 -3.16
CA SER A 208 6.70 28.27 -4.37
C SER A 208 7.96 27.44 -4.07
N GLN A 209 8.49 27.53 -2.84
CA GLN A 209 9.59 26.69 -2.35
C GLN A 209 9.26 25.19 -2.33
N SER A 210 7.98 24.82 -2.37
CA SER A 210 7.53 23.42 -2.41
C SER A 210 7.44 22.84 -3.84
N LEU A 211 7.78 23.62 -4.87
CA LEU A 211 7.80 23.17 -6.26
C LEU A 211 9.05 22.33 -6.52
N VAL A 212 8.87 21.25 -7.29
CA VAL A 212 9.97 20.43 -7.80
C VAL A 212 10.05 20.63 -9.30
N ASN A 213 11.13 21.28 -9.77
CA ASN A 213 11.35 21.60 -11.19
C ASN A 213 10.15 22.32 -11.85
N GLY A 214 9.62 23.35 -11.18
CA GLY A 214 8.46 24.11 -11.68
C GLY A 214 7.15 23.33 -11.73
N SER A 215 7.08 22.17 -11.07
CA SER A 215 5.88 21.34 -10.98
C SER A 215 5.37 21.24 -9.54
N TYR A 216 4.05 21.22 -9.41
CA TYR A 216 3.38 20.78 -8.19
C TYR A 216 3.59 19.27 -7.99
N VAL A 217 3.89 18.89 -6.76
CA VAL A 217 3.93 17.49 -6.33
C VAL A 217 2.57 17.12 -5.76
N LEU A 218 1.89 16.15 -6.36
CA LEU A 218 0.59 15.68 -5.90
C LEU A 218 0.70 14.26 -5.34
N CYS A 219 0.24 14.07 -4.10
CA CYS A 219 -0.04 12.73 -3.58
C CYS A 219 -1.18 12.08 -4.39
N HIS A 220 -1.33 10.76 -4.27
CA HIS A 220 -2.34 10.02 -5.03
C HIS A 220 -3.78 10.55 -4.83
N LEU A 221 -4.11 11.01 -3.62
CA LEU A 221 -5.43 11.58 -3.30
C LEU A 221 -5.64 12.93 -4.00
N CYS A 222 -4.72 13.87 -3.84
CA CYS A 222 -4.79 15.18 -4.47
C CYS A 222 -4.78 15.06 -6.00
N ASN A 223 -3.95 14.17 -6.55
CA ASN A 223 -3.94 13.91 -7.99
C ASN A 223 -5.27 13.33 -8.50
N SER A 224 -5.90 12.42 -7.74
CA SER A 224 -7.23 11.91 -8.08
C SER A 224 -8.28 13.02 -8.06
N ALA A 225 -8.25 13.92 -7.07
CA ALA A 225 -9.19 15.04 -6.98
C ALA A 225 -9.03 16.04 -8.13
N VAL A 226 -7.78 16.43 -8.44
CA VAL A 226 -7.44 17.29 -9.59
C VAL A 226 -7.92 16.66 -10.89
N SER A 227 -7.57 15.38 -11.12
CA SER A 227 -7.85 14.70 -12.39
C SER A 227 -9.35 14.49 -12.62
N LYS A 228 -10.13 14.29 -11.55
CA LYS A 228 -11.58 14.11 -11.62
C LYS A 228 -12.37 15.42 -11.50
N LYS A 229 -11.69 16.58 -11.42
CA LYS A 229 -12.29 17.90 -11.16
C LYS A 229 -13.21 17.90 -9.94
N SER A 230 -12.89 17.08 -8.95
CA SER A 230 -13.78 16.75 -7.84
C SER A 230 -13.18 17.25 -6.53
N PHE A 231 -12.91 18.55 -6.45
CA PHE A 231 -12.44 19.18 -5.22
C PHE A 231 -13.64 19.38 -4.27
N HIS A 232 -13.90 18.37 -3.46
CA HIS A 232 -14.93 18.43 -2.41
C HIS A 232 -14.42 19.16 -1.16
N SER A 233 -13.10 19.19 -0.98
CA SER A 233 -12.42 19.84 0.13
C SER A 233 -11.05 20.32 -0.34
N ILE A 234 -10.71 21.57 -0.08
CA ILE A 234 -9.36 22.09 -0.25
C ILE A 234 -8.58 21.73 1.01
N PRO A 235 -7.54 20.89 0.95
CA PRO A 235 -6.69 20.67 2.11
C PRO A 235 -5.96 21.99 2.42
N LEU A 236 -6.32 22.62 3.54
CA LEU A 236 -5.76 23.93 3.93
C LEU A 236 -4.33 23.85 4.48
N ARG A 237 -3.66 22.69 4.43
CA ARG A 237 -2.38 22.50 5.14
C ARG A 237 -1.24 23.30 4.51
N SER A 238 -1.18 23.41 3.18
CA SER A 238 -0.25 24.34 2.52
C SER A 238 -0.54 25.80 2.84
N TYR A 239 -1.72 26.05 3.42
CA TYR A 239 -2.24 27.36 3.71
C TYR A 239 -2.41 27.66 5.21
N ALA A 240 -1.92 26.81 6.11
CA ALA A 240 -2.12 26.95 7.56
C ALA A 240 -0.81 26.91 8.37
N ASN A 241 0.33 26.91 7.69
CA ASN A 241 1.66 26.95 8.30
C ASN A 241 2.08 28.40 8.58
#